data_AF-A0A401GS28-F1
#
_entry.id   AF-A0A401GS28-F1
#
_cell.length_a   1.000
_cell.length_b   1.000
_cell.length_c   1.000
_cell.angle_alpha   90.00
_cell.angle_beta   90.00
_cell.angle_gamma   90.00
#
_symmetry.space_group_name_H-M   'P 1'
#
loop_
_entity.id
_entity.type
_entity.pdbx_description
1 polymer ?
#
loop_
_entity_poly.entity_id
_entity_poly.type
_entity_poly.pdbx_seq_one_letter_code
_entity_poly.pdbx_strand_id
1 'polypeptide(L)'
;MIDLLPLVRYVPAAEADSNGFALGDGDWVDSDLKDVRLEEHNSRCYFCLEDFEPPETKSSQTLVQSRSDGADHEPLRQYLCGHVFHKYCADRWMHDNLKCFLCKADLYLPEATEERPDWSALFKLVRGQDRIIRRTVNVDLLQTFQYSWYMQ
;
A
#
# COMPACT_ATOMS: atom_id res chain seq x y z
N MET A 1 -13.38 7.97 2.40
CA MET A 1 -12.06 8.44 2.84
C MET A 1 -11.14 8.24 1.66
N ILE A 2 -10.32 9.22 1.24
CA ILE A 2 -9.49 9.03 0.04
C ILE A 2 -8.36 8.07 0.41
N ASP A 3 -8.44 6.83 -0.07
CA ASP A 3 -7.44 5.78 0.15
C ASP A 3 -6.20 6.00 -0.74
N LEU A 4 -5.50 7.11 -0.51
CA LEU A 4 -4.27 7.46 -1.24
C LEU A 4 -3.07 6.61 -0.82
N LEU A 5 -3.13 5.97 0.35
CA LEU A 5 -2.07 5.14 0.88
C LEU A 5 -2.47 3.68 0.73
N PRO A 6 -1.70 2.87 -0.01
CA PRO A 6 -2.09 1.50 -0.33
C PRO A 6 -2.20 0.64 0.93
N LEU A 7 -3.20 -0.24 0.91
CA LEU A 7 -3.23 -1.38 1.82
C LEU A 7 -2.34 -2.48 1.25
N VAL A 8 -1.59 -3.12 2.12
CA VAL A 8 -0.57 -4.12 1.80
C VAL A 8 -0.66 -5.27 2.80
N ARG A 9 -0.08 -6.41 2.45
CA ARG A 9 0.12 -7.53 3.38
C ARG A 9 1.60 -7.78 3.62
N TYR A 10 1.95 -8.17 4.84
CA TYR A 10 3.31 -8.55 5.18
C TYR A 10 3.63 -9.93 4.63
N VAL A 11 4.81 -10.09 4.04
CA VAL A 11 5.39 -11.38 3.69
C VAL A 11 6.82 -11.40 4.26
N PRO A 12 7.23 -12.45 4.99
CA PRO A 12 8.62 -12.55 5.47
C PRO A 12 9.61 -12.48 4.31
N ALA A 13 10.68 -11.69 4.47
CA ALA A 13 11.79 -11.74 3.52
C ALA A 13 12.45 -13.12 3.56
N ALA A 14 12.75 -13.69 2.39
CA ALA A 14 13.42 -14.98 2.30
C ALA A 14 14.80 -14.89 2.94
N GLU A 15 15.11 -15.80 3.87
CA GLU A 15 16.48 -15.99 4.29
C GLU A 15 17.24 -16.68 3.16
N ALA A 16 18.33 -16.08 2.68
CA ALA A 16 19.19 -16.73 1.72
C ALA A 16 19.96 -17.84 2.45
N ASP A 17 19.56 -19.09 2.27
CA ASP A 17 20.37 -20.22 2.70
C ASP A 17 21.71 -20.22 1.95
N SER A 18 22.75 -20.74 2.61
CA SER A 18 24.15 -20.75 2.13
C SER A 18 24.36 -21.45 0.78
N ASN A 19 23.33 -22.10 0.24
CA ASN A 19 23.32 -22.77 -1.06
C ASN A 19 22.77 -21.90 -2.21
N GLY A 20 22.36 -20.65 -1.97
CA GLY A 20 21.89 -19.74 -3.02
C GLY A 20 20.57 -20.13 -3.67
N PHE A 21 19.84 -21.09 -3.10
CA PHE A 21 18.44 -21.31 -3.46
C PHE A 21 17.62 -20.33 -2.64
N ALA A 22 16.95 -19.37 -3.28
CA ALA A 22 15.98 -18.56 -2.57
C ALA A 22 14.79 -19.44 -2.20
N LEU A 23 14.76 -20.00 -1.00
CA LEU A 23 13.52 -20.53 -0.39
C LEU A 23 12.61 -19.35 -0.05
N GLY A 24 12.10 -18.70 -1.08
CA GLY A 24 11.71 -17.30 -0.98
C GLY A 24 10.52 -16.89 -1.83
N ASP A 25 9.83 -17.83 -2.43
CA ASP A 25 8.47 -17.59 -2.90
C ASP A 25 7.61 -18.61 -2.17
N GLY A 26 7.35 -18.30 -0.89
CA GLY A 26 6.49 -19.14 -0.07
C GLY A 26 5.17 -19.33 -0.80
N ASP A 27 4.67 -20.56 -0.79
CA ASP A 27 3.37 -20.91 -1.34
C ASP A 27 2.27 -20.32 -0.45
N TRP A 28 2.22 -18.99 -0.37
CA TRP A 28 1.27 -18.20 0.43
C TRP A 28 -0.06 -18.17 -0.29
N VAL A 29 -1.14 -18.15 0.47
CA VAL A 29 -2.48 -17.97 -0.10
C VAL A 29 -2.54 -16.65 -0.90
N ASP A 30 -3.18 -16.68 -2.06
CA ASP A 30 -3.31 -15.49 -2.93
C ASP A 30 -4.17 -14.42 -2.25
N SER A 31 -3.84 -13.15 -2.50
CA SER A 31 -4.54 -11.99 -1.91
C SER A 31 -4.56 -10.81 -2.88
N ASP A 32 -5.60 -9.99 -2.81
CA ASP A 32 -5.72 -8.75 -3.58
C ASP A 32 -4.79 -7.63 -3.07
N LEU A 33 -4.29 -7.75 -1.83
CA LEU A 33 -3.33 -6.81 -1.25
C LEU A 33 -1.93 -7.05 -1.81
N LYS A 34 -1.23 -5.94 -2.08
CA LYS A 34 0.17 -5.97 -2.51
C LYS A 34 1.07 -6.50 -1.39
N ASP A 35 2.01 -7.37 -1.75
CA ASP A 35 3.00 -7.92 -0.83
C ASP A 35 4.08 -6.90 -0.51
N VAL A 36 4.37 -6.74 0.78
CA VAL A 36 5.54 -6.02 1.27
C VAL A 36 6.42 -6.99 2.04
N ARG A 37 7.63 -7.17 1.53
CA ARG A 37 8.65 -8.03 2.13
C ARG A 37 9.45 -7.24 3.15
N LEU A 38 9.43 -7.69 4.40
CA LEU A 38 10.19 -7.08 5.50
C LEU A 38 11.08 -8.13 6.14
N GLU A 39 12.29 -7.72 6.51
CA GLU A 39 13.17 -8.49 7.39
C GLU A 39 12.55 -8.62 8.79
N GLU A 40 12.93 -9.64 9.55
CA GLU A 40 12.38 -9.93 10.89
C GLU A 40 12.46 -8.72 11.83
N HIS A 41 13.55 -7.98 11.82
CA HIS A 41 13.70 -6.80 12.67
C HIS A 41 12.78 -5.62 12.27
N ASN A 42 12.17 -5.69 11.08
CA ASN A 42 11.24 -4.70 10.56
C ASN A 42 9.79 -5.21 10.48
N SER A 43 9.52 -6.45 10.87
CA SER A 43 8.18 -7.05 10.84
C SER A 43 7.33 -6.69 12.07
N ARG A 44 7.46 -5.46 12.58
CA ARG A 44 6.73 -4.96 13.74
C ARG A 44 6.04 -3.64 13.44
N CYS A 45 4.81 -3.50 13.93
CA CYS A 45 4.14 -2.22 13.95
C CYS A 45 4.78 -1.32 15.02
N TYR A 46 5.55 -0.32 14.62
CA TYR A 46 6.18 0.60 15.56
C TYR A 46 5.21 1.56 16.29
N PHE A 47 3.91 1.48 16.02
CA PHE A 47 2.89 2.24 16.74
C PHE A 47 2.31 1.45 17.92
N CYS A 48 1.93 0.18 17.74
CA CYS A 48 1.42 -0.68 18.82
C CYS A 48 2.47 -1.65 19.41
N LEU A 49 3.63 -1.78 18.76
CA LEU A 49 4.76 -2.66 19.11
C LEU A 49 4.51 -4.16 18.93
N GLU A 50 3.43 -4.53 18.25
CA GLU A 50 3.11 -5.92 17.91
C GLU A 50 3.72 -6.31 16.55
N ASP A 51 4.15 -7.57 16.46
CA ASP A 51 4.70 -8.14 15.23
C ASP A 51 3.58 -8.38 14.20
N PHE A 52 3.90 -8.23 12.91
CA PHE A 52 2.96 -8.52 11.83
C PHE A 52 2.83 -10.02 11.65
N GLU A 53 1.59 -10.50 11.52
CA GLU A 53 1.34 -11.91 11.25
C GLU A 53 1.56 -12.21 9.75
N PRO A 54 2.39 -13.21 9.40
CA PRO A 54 2.52 -13.66 8.02
C PRO A 54 1.24 -14.39 7.58
N PRO A 55 0.92 -14.37 6.27
CA PRO A 55 -0.24 -15.08 5.74
C PRO A 55 -0.11 -16.59 5.90
N GLU A 56 -1.24 -17.29 5.84
CA GLU A 56 -1.23 -18.75 5.75
C GLU A 56 -0.52 -19.25 4.48
N THR A 57 0.17 -20.38 4.59
CA THR A 57 0.63 -21.14 3.42
C THR A 57 -0.49 -22.02 2.87
N LYS A 58 -0.56 -22.21 1.55
CA LYS A 58 -1.51 -23.13 0.90
C LYS A 58 -1.36 -24.57 1.40
N SER A 59 -0.15 -24.96 1.80
CA SER A 59 0.13 -26.26 2.44
C SER A 59 -0.58 -26.41 3.79
N SER A 60 -0.68 -25.34 4.59
CA SER A 60 -1.37 -25.33 5.89
C SER A 60 -2.88 -25.31 5.70
N GLN A 61 -3.37 -24.59 4.69
CA GLN A 61 -4.80 -24.48 4.36
C GLN A 61 -5.42 -25.83 3.95
N THR A 62 -4.62 -26.74 3.37
CA THR A 62 -5.06 -28.07 2.94
C THR A 62 -5.44 -28.99 4.10
N LEU A 63 -4.91 -28.74 5.32
CA LEU A 63 -5.12 -29.60 6.49
C LEU A 63 -6.33 -29.20 7.36
N VAL A 64 -6.91 -28.01 7.15
CA VAL A 64 -7.96 -27.42 8.00
C VAL A 64 -9.22 -27.10 7.19
N GLN A 65 -9.75 -28.07 6.42
CA GLN A 65 -11.10 -27.96 5.86
C GLN A 65 -12.14 -28.36 6.92
N SER A 66 -12.24 -27.59 8.00
CA SER A 66 -13.31 -27.73 9.02
C SER A 66 -13.46 -26.45 9.83
N ARG A 67 -14.24 -25.50 9.29
CA ARG A 67 -14.82 -24.32 9.97
C ARG A 67 -13.84 -23.30 10.57
N SER A 68 -13.54 -22.25 9.81
CA SER A 68 -13.38 -20.89 10.35
C SER A 68 -13.52 -19.87 9.21
N ASP A 69 -14.22 -18.76 9.49
CA ASP A 69 -14.21 -17.54 8.69
C ASP A 69 -12.77 -17.21 8.24
N GLY A 70 -12.61 -16.74 7.01
CA GLY A 70 -11.32 -16.42 6.42
C GLY A 70 -10.42 -15.72 7.41
N ALA A 71 -9.22 -16.27 7.61
CA ALA A 71 -8.18 -15.67 8.44
C ALA A 71 -7.73 -14.36 7.78
N ASP A 72 -8.55 -13.34 7.95
CA ASP A 72 -8.30 -11.98 7.51
C ASP A 72 -7.26 -11.40 8.48
N HIS A 73 -5.97 -11.67 8.21
CA HIS A 73 -4.90 -10.94 8.87
C HIS A 73 -5.15 -9.45 8.69
N GLU A 74 -4.94 -8.65 9.75
CA GLU A 74 -5.24 -7.23 9.68
C GLU A 74 -4.43 -6.60 8.54
N PRO A 75 -5.09 -5.94 7.56
CA PRO A 75 -4.37 -5.31 6.47
C PRO A 75 -3.42 -4.25 7.02
N LEU A 76 -2.26 -4.13 6.39
CA LEU A 76 -1.28 -3.10 6.74
C LEU A 76 -1.46 -1.90 5.83
N ARG A 77 -1.11 -0.71 6.31
CA ARG A 77 -1.06 0.50 5.48
C ARG A 77 0.38 0.91 5.29
N GLN A 78 0.78 1.07 4.02
CA GLN A 78 2.10 1.57 3.65
C GLN A 78 2.03 3.07 3.34
N TYR A 79 2.85 3.86 4.02
CA TYR A 79 3.02 5.28 3.72
C TYR A 79 3.91 5.48 2.49
N LEU A 80 3.84 6.66 1.85
CA LEU A 80 4.67 6.98 0.67
C LEU A 80 6.18 6.87 0.94
N CYS A 81 6.60 7.06 2.19
CA CYS A 81 7.98 6.89 2.63
C CYS A 81 8.41 5.42 2.81
N GLY A 82 7.52 4.45 2.54
CA GLY A 82 7.79 3.01 2.64
C GLY A 82 7.46 2.38 3.99
N HIS A 83 7.34 3.16 5.08
CA HIS A 83 7.01 2.64 6.40
C HIS A 83 5.61 2.03 6.47
N VAL A 84 5.50 0.92 7.20
CA VAL A 84 4.29 0.09 7.28
C VAL A 84 3.78 0.03 8.72
N PHE A 85 2.46 0.07 8.90
CA PHE A 85 1.78 -0.09 10.18
C PHE A 85 0.48 -0.87 9.98
N HIS A 86 -0.11 -1.44 11.05
CA HIS A 86 -1.49 -1.92 11.00
C HIS A 86 -2.43 -0.82 10.48
N LYS A 87 -3.41 -1.18 9.65
CA LYS A 87 -4.36 -0.22 9.08
C LYS A 87 -4.99 0.65 10.16
N TYR A 88 -5.46 0.06 11.26
CA TYR A 88 -6.05 0.82 12.35
C TYR A 88 -5.06 1.80 13.00
N CYS A 89 -3.83 1.35 13.24
CA CYS A 89 -2.77 2.16 13.85
C CYS A 89 -2.38 3.34 12.95
N ALA A 90 -2.23 3.09 11.66
CA ALA A 90 -1.97 4.11 10.66
C ALA A 90 -3.13 5.12 10.59
N ASP A 91 -4.36 4.65 10.40
CA ASP A 91 -5.55 5.49 10.26
C ASP A 91 -5.73 6.40 11.50
N ARG A 92 -5.52 5.84 12.71
CA ARG A 92 -5.57 6.60 13.97
C ARG A 92 -4.52 7.70 14.01
N TRP A 93 -3.28 7.42 13.64
CA TRP A 93 -2.22 8.42 13.62
C TRP A 93 -2.49 9.53 12.59
N MET A 94 -2.92 9.14 11.39
CA MET A 94 -3.19 10.04 10.26
C MET A 94 -4.38 10.98 10.50
N HIS A 95 -5.29 10.60 11.41
CA HIS A 95 -6.41 11.47 11.79
C HIS A 95 -5.93 12.85 12.26
N ASP A 96 -4.84 12.87 13.04
CA ASP A 96 -4.31 14.09 13.64
C ASP A 96 -3.00 14.58 12.97
N ASN A 97 -2.27 13.69 12.31
CA ASN A 97 -0.94 13.98 11.78
C ASN A 97 -0.88 13.91 10.26
N LEU A 98 -0.10 14.80 9.65
CA LEU A 98 0.22 14.78 8.22
C LEU A 98 1.60 14.20 7.92
N LYS A 99 2.31 13.71 8.94
CA LYS A 99 3.68 13.23 8.85
C LYS A 99 3.79 11.79 9.32
N CYS A 100 4.69 11.03 8.72
CA CYS A 100 5.02 9.68 9.14
C CYS A 100 5.43 9.66 10.62
N PHE A 101 4.93 8.68 11.36
CA PHE A 101 5.26 8.50 12.77
C PHE A 101 6.77 8.29 12.98
N LEU A 102 7.41 7.53 12.08
CA LEU A 102 8.83 7.17 12.16
C LEU A 102 9.75 8.24 11.59
N CYS A 103 9.70 8.49 10.28
CA CYS A 103 10.67 9.38 9.61
C CYS A 103 10.24 10.84 9.50
N LYS A 104 9.03 11.19 9.94
CA LYS A 104 8.45 12.55 9.82
C LYS A 104 8.29 13.09 8.40
N ALA A 105 8.49 12.27 7.36
CA ALA A 105 8.16 12.62 5.99
C ALA A 105 6.65 12.88 5.84
N ASP A 106 6.26 13.76 4.91
CA ASP A 106 4.85 14.04 4.67
C ASP A 106 4.13 12.79 4.14
N LEU A 107 2.95 12.52 4.70
CA LEU A 107 2.10 11.39 4.33
C LEU A 107 1.44 11.58 2.96
N TYR A 108 1.31 12.83 2.54
CA TYR A 108 0.65 13.23 1.33
C TYR A 108 1.53 14.21 0.59
N LEU A 109 1.65 14.05 -0.73
CA LEU A 109 2.24 15.07 -1.58
C LEU A 109 1.25 16.24 -1.66
N PRO A 110 1.65 17.47 -1.30
CA PRO A 110 0.75 18.62 -1.33
C PRO A 110 0.24 18.90 -2.74
N GLU A 111 1.02 18.54 -3.76
CA GLU A 111 0.70 18.68 -5.18
C GLU A 111 1.24 17.47 -5.95
N ALA A 112 0.43 16.89 -6.83
CA ALA A 112 0.82 15.75 -7.65
C ALA A 112 0.04 15.71 -8.97
N THR A 113 0.64 15.07 -9.97
CA THR A 113 0.06 14.88 -11.30
C THR A 113 -0.35 13.42 -11.46
N GLU A 114 -1.59 13.18 -11.87
CA GLU A 114 -2.05 11.87 -12.33
C GLU A 114 -2.12 11.88 -13.85
N GLU A 115 -1.38 10.97 -14.48
CA GLU A 115 -1.35 10.82 -15.94
C GLU A 115 -2.07 9.54 -16.36
N ARG A 116 -2.97 9.67 -17.32
CA ARG A 116 -3.65 8.58 -18.02
C ARG A 116 -3.50 8.79 -19.54
N PRO A 117 -3.75 7.75 -20.35
CA PRO A 117 -3.66 7.87 -21.81
C PRO A 117 -4.58 8.95 -22.40
N ASP A 118 -5.70 9.24 -21.74
CA ASP A 118 -6.80 10.08 -22.20
C ASP A 118 -6.96 11.40 -21.41
N TRP A 119 -6.31 11.54 -20.25
CA TRP A 119 -6.33 12.76 -19.45
C TRP A 119 -5.12 12.89 -18.54
N SER A 120 -4.80 14.12 -18.17
CA SER A 120 -3.91 14.41 -17.05
C SER A 120 -4.63 15.32 -16.05
N ALA A 121 -4.36 15.12 -14.77
CA ALA A 121 -4.89 16.00 -13.74
C ALA A 121 -3.82 16.38 -12.73
N LEU A 122 -3.73 17.69 -12.50
CA LEU A 122 -2.91 18.26 -11.44
C LEU A 122 -3.82 18.43 -10.22
N PHE A 123 -3.47 17.78 -9.11
CA PHE A 123 -4.26 17.88 -7.90
C PHE A 123 -3.45 18.42 -6.73
N LYS A 124 -4.16 19.15 -5.88
CA LYS A 124 -3.65 19.70 -4.63
C LYS A 124 -4.42 19.13 -3.46
N LEU A 125 -3.72 18.67 -2.43
CA LEU A 125 -4.32 18.21 -1.18
C LEU A 125 -4.30 19.35 -0.17
N VAL A 126 -5.48 19.70 0.35
CA VAL A 126 -5.67 20.77 1.33
C VAL A 126 -6.31 20.20 2.58
N ARG A 127 -5.65 20.34 3.73
CA ARG A 127 -6.25 20.02 5.02
C ARG A 127 -7.06 21.22 5.51
N GLY A 128 -8.37 21.03 5.64
CA GLY A 128 -9.25 22.02 6.25
C GLY A 128 -9.08 22.08 7.77
N GLN A 129 -9.60 23.15 8.39
CA GLN A 129 -9.62 23.31 9.85
C GLN A 129 -10.47 22.24 10.56
N ASP A 130 -11.37 21.61 9.82
CA ASP A 130 -12.22 20.49 10.22
C ASP A 130 -11.50 19.13 10.20
N ARG A 131 -10.18 19.11 10.00
CA ARG A 131 -9.35 17.90 9.83
C ARG A 131 -9.72 17.06 8.59
N ILE A 132 -10.57 17.57 7.71
CA ILE A 132 -10.92 16.91 6.45
C ILE A 132 -9.86 17.26 5.39
N ILE A 133 -9.25 16.23 4.81
CA ILE A 133 -8.37 16.38 3.65
C ILE A 133 -9.24 16.45 2.40
N ARG A 134 -9.13 17.56 1.67
CA ARG A 134 -9.82 17.81 0.40
C ARG A 134 -8.82 17.68 -0.73
N ARG A 135 -9.21 17.00 -1.81
CA ARG A 135 -8.47 16.94 -3.07
C ARG A 135 -9.10 17.93 -4.03
N THR A 136 -8.36 18.98 -4.38
CA THR A 136 -8.73 19.89 -5.47
C THR A 136 -8.05 19.38 -6.73
N VAL A 137 -8.82 19.09 -7.78
CA VAL A 137 -8.30 18.52 -9.03
C VAL A 137 -8.57 19.52 -10.16
N ASN A 138 -7.52 19.93 -10.86
CA ASN A 138 -7.62 20.60 -12.16
C ASN A 138 -7.43 19.54 -13.23
N VAL A 139 -8.44 19.34 -14.07
CA VAL A 139 -8.42 18.33 -15.14
C VAL A 139 -8.28 19.04 -16.48
N ASP A 140 -7.23 18.70 -17.21
CA ASP A 140 -7.06 19.11 -18.61
C ASP A 140 -7.45 17.93 -19.50
N LEU A 141 -8.48 18.11 -20.33
CA LEU A 141 -8.89 17.09 -21.30
C LEU A 141 -8.03 17.20 -22.56
N LEU A 142 -7.20 16.19 -22.83
CA LEU A 142 -6.34 16.14 -24.00
C LEU A 142 -7.04 15.35 -25.13
N GLN A 143 -7.59 16.06 -26.12
CA GLN A 143 -8.05 15.41 -27.36
C GLN A 143 -6.89 15.27 -28.34
N THR A 144 -6.46 14.03 -28.58
CA THR A 144 -5.46 13.73 -29.61
C THR A 144 -6.16 13.34 -30.91
N PHE A 145 -5.90 14.10 -31.99
CA PHE A 145 -6.37 13.77 -33.33
C PHE A 145 -5.21 13.17 -34.14
N GLN A 146 -5.40 11.96 -34.66
CA GLN A 146 -4.48 11.37 -35.63
C GLN A 146 -4.96 11.71 -37.04
N TYR A 147 -4.17 12.51 -37.76
CA TYR A 147 -4.40 12.77 -39.19
C TYR A 147 -3.57 11.81 -40.02
N SER A 148 -4.22 10.90 -40.75
CA SER A 148 -3.58 10.11 -41.80
C SER A 148 -3.48 10.96 -43.08
N TRP A 149 -2.33 11.59 -43.28
CA TRP A 149 -2.00 12.21 -44.55
C TRP A 149 -1.71 11.11 -45.58
N TYR A 150 -2.74 10.63 -46.27
CA TYR A 150 -2.54 9.91 -47.54
C TYR A 150 -2.11 10.94 -48.59
N MET A 151 -0.80 11.03 -48.84
CA MET A 151 -0.29 11.69 -50.04
C MET A 151 -0.63 10.80 -51.24
N GLN A 152 -1.49 11.30 -52.12
CA GLN A 152 -1.71 10.75 -53.47
C GLN A 152 -0.53 11.05 -54.38
#